data_AF-A0A176FQT4-F1
#
_entry.id   AF-A0A176FQT4-F1
#
_cell.length_a   1.000
_cell.length_b   1.000
_cell.length_c   1.000
_cell.angle_alpha   90.00
_cell.angle_beta   90.00
_cell.angle_gamma   90.00
#
_symmetry.space_group_name_H-M   'P 1'
#
loop_
_entity.id
_entity.type
_entity.pdbx_description
1 polymer ?
#
loop_
_entity_poly.entity_id
_entity_poly.type
_entity_poly.pdbx_seq_one_letter_code
_entity_poly.pdbx_strand_id
1 'polypeptide(L)'
;VWAYHRFALSTADVEDLLAARGVMVSRETVRKWVNRFGVHFAGCIRRDRPDAVDKWHLDEVVIPINGRKYWLWRAVDESGDVLDILVQPRRDAKAAKRFLARLIDRFGKPRVVITDKLRSYCKPIRDLAPGADHRAHKGLNNRIEGSHRPTRKREKLMGRFKSRRQAQRFLAAHDQINTVFRPRRYQLSAISYRHARADAFDLWKGYTAEMTA
;
A
#
# COMPACT_ATOMS: atom_id res chain seq x y z
N VAL A 1 2.01 -11.53 -12.36
CA VAL A 1 1.60 -10.30 -11.61
C VAL A 1 1.82 -10.45 -10.11
N TRP A 2 1.21 -11.45 -9.46
CA TRP A 2 1.40 -11.75 -8.02
C TRP A 2 2.87 -11.78 -7.61
N ALA A 3 3.68 -12.63 -8.27
CA ALA A 3 5.09 -12.80 -7.93
C ALA A 3 5.90 -11.48 -7.96
N TYR A 4 5.62 -10.61 -8.95
CA TYR A 4 6.29 -9.30 -9.08
C TYR A 4 5.98 -8.34 -7.93
N HIS A 5 4.75 -8.35 -7.39
CA HIS A 5 4.39 -7.50 -6.26
C HIS A 5 4.80 -8.11 -4.93
N ARG A 6 4.71 -9.45 -4.80
CA ARG A 6 4.98 -10.15 -3.53
C ARG A 6 6.47 -10.35 -3.26
N PHE A 7 7.22 -10.74 -4.28
CA PHE A 7 8.65 -10.93 -4.24
C PHE A 7 9.32 -9.73 -4.87
N ALA A 8 10.51 -9.37 -4.39
CA ALA A 8 11.14 -8.13 -4.77
C ALA A 8 11.84 -8.23 -6.14
N LEU A 9 11.14 -8.80 -7.13
CA LEU A 9 11.63 -9.14 -8.45
C LEU A 9 11.63 -7.92 -9.38
N SER A 10 12.62 -7.83 -10.24
CA SER A 10 12.61 -6.95 -11.41
C SER A 10 11.68 -7.51 -12.50
N THR A 11 11.42 -6.75 -13.56
CA THR A 11 10.67 -7.28 -14.72
C THR A 11 11.49 -8.27 -15.52
N ALA A 12 12.83 -8.18 -15.48
CA ALA A 12 13.73 -9.13 -16.11
C ALA A 12 13.73 -10.47 -15.33
N ASP A 13 13.78 -10.42 -14.00
CA ASP A 13 13.71 -11.64 -13.17
C ASP A 13 12.43 -12.42 -13.44
N VAL A 14 11.30 -11.72 -13.67
CA VAL A 14 10.02 -12.36 -13.99
C VAL A 14 10.02 -12.92 -15.42
N GLU A 15 10.66 -12.25 -16.38
CA GLU A 15 10.88 -12.77 -17.73
C GLU A 15 11.70 -14.07 -17.67
N ASP A 16 12.82 -14.10 -16.95
CA ASP A 16 13.65 -15.29 -16.77
C ASP A 16 12.87 -16.45 -16.10
N LEU A 17 12.08 -16.14 -15.06
CA LEU A 17 11.23 -17.13 -14.38
C LEU A 17 10.12 -17.70 -15.26
N LEU A 18 9.68 -16.97 -16.28
CA LEU A 18 8.71 -17.42 -17.27
C LEU A 18 9.40 -18.23 -18.38
N ALA A 19 10.57 -17.78 -18.84
CA ALA A 19 11.38 -18.50 -19.82
C ALA A 19 11.77 -19.91 -19.32
N ALA A 20 12.14 -20.04 -18.04
CA ALA A 20 12.41 -21.32 -17.40
C ALA A 20 11.20 -22.30 -17.38
N ARG A 21 9.98 -21.79 -17.63
CA ARG A 21 8.75 -22.58 -17.77
C ARG A 21 8.27 -22.69 -19.22
N GLY A 22 9.09 -22.32 -20.20
CA GLY A 22 8.76 -22.34 -21.63
C GLY A 22 7.86 -21.19 -22.10
N VAL A 23 7.66 -20.14 -21.28
CA VAL A 23 6.85 -18.98 -21.64
C VAL A 23 7.75 -17.83 -22.09
N MET A 24 7.84 -17.62 -23.40
CA MET A 24 8.69 -16.59 -24.01
C MET A 24 7.97 -15.25 -24.09
N VAL A 25 8.33 -14.30 -23.22
CA VAL A 25 7.81 -12.94 -23.22
C VAL A 25 8.90 -11.95 -22.82
N SER A 26 8.85 -10.73 -23.35
CA SER A 26 9.80 -9.68 -22.96
C SER A 26 9.49 -9.07 -21.59
N ARG A 27 10.50 -8.51 -20.91
CA ARG A 27 10.33 -7.64 -19.73
C ARG A 27 9.33 -6.50 -19.94
N GLU A 28 9.20 -5.98 -21.16
CA GLU A 28 8.24 -4.92 -21.47
C GLU A 28 6.80 -5.45 -21.48
N THR A 29 6.58 -6.67 -21.96
CA THR A 29 5.31 -7.38 -21.83
C THR A 29 4.95 -7.59 -20.36
N VAL A 30 5.90 -8.07 -19.55
CA VAL A 30 5.71 -8.22 -18.09
C VAL A 30 5.36 -6.88 -17.45
N ARG A 31 6.05 -5.79 -17.80
CA ARG A 31 5.76 -4.43 -17.31
C ARG A 31 4.34 -4.01 -17.65
N LYS A 32 3.87 -4.24 -18.88
CA LYS A 32 2.50 -3.94 -19.32
C LYS A 32 1.47 -4.75 -18.52
N TRP A 33 1.68 -6.05 -18.33
CA TRP A 33 0.82 -6.91 -17.52
C TRP A 33 0.71 -6.44 -16.07
N VAL A 34 1.84 -6.18 -15.42
CA VAL A 34 1.86 -5.65 -14.04
C VAL A 34 1.09 -4.34 -13.94
N ASN A 35 1.28 -3.43 -14.89
CA ASN A 35 0.59 -2.13 -14.86
C ASN A 35 -0.92 -2.24 -15.08
N ARG A 36 -1.35 -3.12 -15.99
CA ARG A 36 -2.77 -3.33 -16.32
C ARG A 36 -3.45 -4.10 -15.19
N PHE A 37 -2.96 -5.29 -14.89
CA PHE A 37 -3.62 -6.22 -13.98
C PHE A 37 -3.39 -5.86 -12.52
N GLY A 38 -2.28 -5.21 -12.16
CA GLY A 38 -2.06 -4.73 -10.81
C GLY A 38 -3.15 -3.74 -10.36
N VAL A 39 -3.67 -2.91 -11.28
CA VAL A 39 -4.78 -1.99 -11.00
C VAL A 39 -6.08 -2.76 -10.75
N HIS A 40 -6.36 -3.80 -11.54
CA HIS A 40 -7.51 -4.69 -11.36
C HIS A 40 -7.49 -5.34 -9.98
N PHE A 41 -6.42 -6.06 -9.64
CA PHE A 41 -6.30 -6.73 -8.35
C PHE A 41 -6.39 -5.76 -7.17
N ALA A 42 -5.77 -4.58 -7.28
CA ALA A 42 -5.90 -3.55 -6.25
C ALA A 42 -7.33 -2.98 -6.14
N GLY A 43 -8.09 -2.99 -7.22
CA GLY A 43 -9.52 -2.67 -7.25
C GLY A 43 -10.33 -3.68 -6.46
N CYS A 44 -10.26 -4.97 -6.84
CA CYS A 44 -11.00 -6.05 -6.19
C CYS A 44 -10.66 -6.13 -4.69
N ILE A 45 -9.36 -6.11 -4.34
CA ILE A 45 -8.93 -6.13 -2.92
C ILE A 45 -9.51 -4.95 -2.14
N ARG A 46 -9.60 -3.76 -2.73
CA ARG A 46 -10.18 -2.59 -2.04
C ARG A 46 -11.70 -2.61 -1.98
N ARG A 47 -12.36 -3.34 -2.87
CA ARG A 47 -13.82 -3.53 -2.87
C ARG A 47 -14.22 -4.56 -1.82
N ASP A 48 -13.47 -5.66 -1.75
CA ASP A 48 -13.84 -6.83 -0.94
C ASP A 48 -13.16 -6.83 0.44
N ARG A 49 -12.38 -5.80 0.74
CA ARG A 49 -11.80 -5.62 2.08
C ARG A 49 -12.90 -5.41 3.12
N PRO A 50 -12.69 -5.87 4.36
CA PRO A 50 -13.49 -5.44 5.49
C PRO A 50 -13.37 -3.92 5.72
N ASP A 51 -14.36 -3.39 6.43
CA ASP A 51 -14.34 -2.02 6.93
C ASP A 51 -13.09 -1.77 7.78
N ALA A 52 -12.60 -0.53 7.70
CA ALA A 52 -11.44 -0.09 8.45
C ALA A 52 -11.77 -0.01 9.94
N VAL A 53 -10.84 -0.45 10.79
CA VAL A 53 -10.91 -0.15 12.23
C VAL A 53 -10.81 1.38 12.42
N ASP A 54 -11.56 1.91 13.38
CA ASP A 54 -11.68 3.35 13.66
C ASP A 54 -10.41 4.03 14.24
N LYS A 55 -9.31 3.27 14.39
CA LYS A 55 -8.01 3.73 14.84
C LYS A 55 -7.01 3.70 13.70
N TRP A 56 -6.59 4.89 13.28
CA TRP A 56 -5.71 5.06 12.13
C TRP A 56 -4.33 5.53 12.55
N HIS A 57 -3.30 5.01 11.87
CA HIS A 57 -1.93 5.49 11.92
C HIS A 57 -1.58 6.14 10.58
N LEU A 58 -1.18 7.41 10.59
CA LEU A 58 -0.81 8.18 9.41
C LEU A 58 0.65 8.62 9.52
N ASP A 59 1.38 8.48 8.43
CA ASP A 59 2.76 8.97 8.34
C ASP A 59 3.09 9.36 6.91
N GLU A 60 4.14 10.14 6.77
CA GLU A 60 4.68 10.53 5.49
C GLU A 60 6.19 10.33 5.40
N VAL A 61 6.61 9.75 4.28
CA VAL A 61 8.03 9.51 4.04
C VAL A 61 8.47 10.14 2.73
N VAL A 62 9.70 10.66 2.71
CA VAL A 62 10.28 11.23 1.50
C VAL A 62 10.62 10.15 0.48
N ILE A 63 10.25 10.37 -0.78
CA ILE A 63 10.62 9.55 -1.93
C ILE A 63 11.31 10.45 -2.96
N PRO A 64 12.63 10.30 -3.18
CA PRO A 64 13.33 11.01 -4.24
C PRO A 64 12.97 10.42 -5.61
N ILE A 65 12.50 11.27 -6.52
CA ILE A 65 12.16 10.92 -7.91
C ILE A 65 12.89 11.89 -8.84
N ASN A 66 13.85 11.39 -9.63
CA ASN A 66 14.70 12.18 -10.54
C ASN A 66 15.25 13.46 -9.90
N GLY A 67 15.88 13.35 -8.73
CA GLY A 67 16.48 14.48 -8.01
C GLY A 67 15.49 15.40 -7.28
N ARG A 68 14.18 15.24 -7.46
CA ARG A 68 13.15 16.03 -6.75
C ARG A 68 12.56 15.24 -5.58
N LYS A 69 12.30 15.93 -4.46
CA LYS A 69 11.65 15.34 -3.29
C LYS A 69 10.13 15.25 -3.52
N TYR A 70 9.57 14.07 -3.32
CA TYR A 70 8.14 13.83 -3.19
C TYR A 70 7.85 13.22 -1.82
N TRP A 71 6.59 13.28 -1.40
CA TRP A 71 6.11 12.80 -0.12
C TRP A 71 5.09 11.69 -0.33
N LEU A 72 5.37 10.54 0.25
CA LEU A 72 4.45 9.42 0.30
C LEU A 72 3.65 9.50 1.58
N TRP A 73 2.36 9.80 1.46
CA TRP A 73 1.42 9.77 2.56
C TRP A 73 0.81 8.37 2.62
N ARG A 74 0.81 7.77 3.80
CA ARG A 74 0.28 6.43 4.03
C ARG A 74 -0.59 6.43 5.27
N ALA A 75 -1.69 5.70 5.19
CA ALA A 75 -2.55 5.41 6.32
C ALA A 75 -2.72 3.90 6.46
N VAL A 76 -2.61 3.40 7.69
CA VAL A 76 -2.92 2.03 8.05
C VAL A 76 -3.84 2.03 9.26
N ASP A 77 -4.68 1.01 9.40
CA ASP A 77 -5.47 0.84 10.63
C ASP A 77 -4.70 0.09 11.73
N GLU A 78 -5.37 -0.19 12.84
CA GLU A 78 -4.82 -1.00 13.93
C GLU A 78 -4.53 -2.45 13.52
N SER A 79 -5.31 -3.00 12.60
CA SER A 79 -5.05 -4.29 11.95
C SER A 79 -3.87 -4.24 10.97
N GLY A 80 -3.27 -3.06 10.78
CA GLY A 80 -2.12 -2.78 9.91
C GLY A 80 -2.43 -2.93 8.43
N ASP A 81 -3.71 -2.94 8.08
CA ASP A 81 -4.16 -2.96 6.70
C ASP A 81 -4.05 -1.55 6.12
N VAL A 82 -3.58 -1.47 4.88
CA VAL A 82 -3.35 -0.18 4.23
C VAL A 82 -4.68 0.43 3.81
N LEU A 83 -5.01 1.59 4.37
CA LEU A 83 -6.24 2.34 4.10
C LEU A 83 -6.14 3.11 2.77
N ASP A 84 -5.13 3.96 2.64
CA ASP A 84 -4.81 4.66 1.39
C ASP A 84 -3.31 4.99 1.32
N ILE A 85 -2.85 5.24 0.10
CA ILE A 85 -1.50 5.65 -0.22
C ILE A 85 -1.49 6.74 -1.30
N LEU A 86 -0.84 7.86 -1.02
CA LEU A 86 -0.86 9.02 -1.91
C LEU A 86 0.52 9.68 -2.04
N VAL A 87 1.03 9.75 -3.27
CA VAL A 87 2.27 10.47 -3.59
C VAL A 87 1.95 11.93 -3.93
N GLN A 88 2.47 12.85 -3.12
CA GLN A 88 2.26 14.29 -3.26
C GLN A 88 3.59 15.03 -3.41
N PRO A 89 3.63 16.18 -4.12
CA PRO A 89 4.85 16.97 -4.23
C PRO A 89 5.19 17.77 -2.95
N ARG A 90 4.22 17.98 -2.06
CA ARG A 90 4.36 18.85 -0.88
C ARG A 90 4.06 18.09 0.42
N ARG A 91 4.68 18.55 1.51
CA ARG A 91 4.40 18.18 2.89
C ARG A 91 3.87 19.39 3.66
N ASP A 92 2.61 19.73 3.40
CA ASP A 92 1.92 20.87 4.00
C ASP A 92 0.52 20.46 4.49
N ALA A 93 -0.15 21.38 5.19
CA ALA A 93 -1.49 21.13 5.73
C ALA A 93 -2.54 20.90 4.63
N LYS A 94 -2.36 21.46 3.42
CA LYS A 94 -3.27 21.25 2.30
C LYS A 94 -3.16 19.82 1.76
N ALA A 95 -1.94 19.30 1.65
CA ALA A 95 -1.66 17.93 1.27
C ALA A 95 -2.18 16.93 2.32
N ALA A 96 -1.98 17.23 3.61
CA ALA A 96 -2.53 16.45 4.72
C ALA A 96 -4.07 16.44 4.70
N LYS A 97 -4.71 17.61 4.55
CA LYS A 97 -6.18 17.74 4.44
C LYS A 97 -6.74 16.93 3.29
N ARG A 98 -6.11 17.00 2.12
CA ARG A 98 -6.53 16.20 0.95
C ARG A 98 -6.44 14.70 1.22
N PHE A 99 -5.36 14.26 1.87
CA PHE A 99 -5.18 12.84 2.20
C PHE A 99 -6.22 12.37 3.22
N LEU A 100 -6.43 13.15 4.29
CA LEU A 100 -7.39 12.83 5.33
C LEU A 100 -8.84 12.85 4.82
N ALA A 101 -9.22 13.83 3.99
CA ALA A 101 -10.56 13.90 3.41
C ALA A 101 -10.90 12.65 2.59
N ARG A 102 -9.94 12.13 1.80
CA ARG A 102 -10.14 10.90 1.03
C ARG A 102 -10.36 9.67 1.92
N LEU A 103 -9.68 9.61 3.07
CA LEU A 103 -9.86 8.52 4.03
C LEU A 103 -11.24 8.60 4.69
N ILE A 104 -11.65 9.80 5.11
CA ILE A 104 -12.95 10.02 5.77
C ILE A 104 -14.12 9.79 4.81
N ASP A 105 -14.00 10.24 3.57
CA ASP A 105 -14.99 10.00 2.52
C ASP A 105 -15.24 8.50 2.29
N ARG A 106 -14.19 7.69 2.42
CA ARG A 106 -14.27 6.24 2.21
C ARG A 106 -14.65 5.43 3.45
N PHE A 107 -14.09 5.77 4.61
CA PHE A 107 -14.14 4.93 5.80
C PHE A 107 -14.89 5.58 6.97
N GLY A 108 -15.46 6.77 6.77
CA GLY A 108 -16.05 7.55 7.85
C GLY A 108 -15.01 8.21 8.76
N LYS A 109 -15.47 8.83 9.84
CA LYS A 109 -14.58 9.55 10.77
C LYS A 109 -13.90 8.56 11.73
N PRO A 110 -12.58 8.66 11.94
CA PRO A 110 -11.89 7.83 12.92
C PRO A 110 -12.21 8.27 14.35
N ARG A 111 -12.13 7.32 15.28
CA ARG A 111 -12.14 7.60 16.73
C ARG A 111 -10.75 8.01 17.22
N VAL A 112 -9.69 7.42 16.66
CA VAL A 112 -8.30 7.72 17.07
C VAL A 112 -7.43 7.93 15.83
N VAL A 113 -6.63 8.99 15.84
CA VAL A 113 -5.63 9.26 14.80
C VAL A 113 -4.26 9.36 15.45
N ILE A 114 -3.33 8.51 15.01
CA ILE A 114 -1.94 8.51 15.45
C ILE A 114 -1.09 9.05 14.31
N THR A 115 -0.29 10.07 14.58
CA THR A 115 0.67 10.64 13.63
C THR A 115 2.03 10.82 14.28
N ASP A 116 3.07 11.03 13.48
CA ASP A 116 4.29 11.64 14.00
C ASP A 116 4.01 13.11 14.43
N LYS A 117 4.99 13.78 15.04
CA LYS A 117 4.92 15.15 15.56
C LYS A 117 4.76 16.24 14.48
N LEU A 118 4.42 15.89 13.25
CA LEU A 118 4.25 16.85 12.18
C LEU A 118 3.00 17.71 12.39
N ARG A 119 3.19 19.01 12.60
CA ARG A 119 2.11 19.99 12.83
C ARG A 119 1.12 20.13 11.67
N SER A 120 1.47 19.67 10.47
CA SER A 120 0.59 19.74 9.29
C SER A 120 -0.69 18.93 9.44
N TYR A 121 -0.72 17.92 10.34
CA TYR A 121 -1.91 17.12 10.60
C TYR A 121 -2.89 17.76 11.58
N CYS A 122 -2.42 18.58 12.53
CA CYS A 122 -3.25 19.10 13.62
C CYS A 122 -4.49 19.85 13.14
N LYS A 123 -4.32 20.80 12.22
CA LYS A 123 -5.45 21.58 11.69
C LYS A 123 -6.39 20.72 10.84
N PRO A 124 -5.91 19.93 9.84
CA PRO A 124 -6.76 19.01 9.09
C PRO A 124 -7.57 18.03 9.94
N ILE A 125 -6.96 17.44 10.98
CA ILE A 125 -7.66 16.50 11.86
C ILE A 125 -8.75 17.22 12.65
N ARG A 126 -8.44 18.37 13.23
CA ARG A 126 -9.45 19.18 13.95
C ARG A 126 -10.62 19.59 13.05
N ASP A 127 -10.34 19.98 11.82
CA ASP A 127 -11.37 20.44 10.87
C ASP A 127 -12.26 19.29 10.36
N LEU A 128 -11.67 18.13 10.05
CA LEU A 128 -12.37 17.02 9.37
C LEU A 128 -12.87 15.92 10.31
N ALA A 129 -12.19 15.72 11.44
CA ALA A 129 -12.50 14.70 12.44
C ALA A 129 -12.40 15.30 13.87
N PRO A 130 -13.25 16.29 14.22
CA PRO A 130 -13.15 17.01 15.49
C PRO A 130 -13.32 16.12 16.74
N GLY A 131 -14.02 14.99 16.61
CA GLY A 131 -14.19 14.01 17.69
C GLY A 131 -13.08 12.96 17.80
N ALA A 132 -12.08 12.99 16.90
CA ALA A 132 -10.98 12.03 16.94
C ALA A 132 -9.97 12.40 18.03
N ASP A 133 -9.56 11.42 18.83
CA ASP A 133 -8.42 11.53 19.72
C ASP A 133 -7.11 11.52 18.91
N HIS A 134 -6.53 12.71 18.71
CA HIS A 134 -5.28 12.89 17.97
C HIS A 134 -4.07 12.72 18.89
N ARG A 135 -3.30 11.65 18.68
CA ARG A 135 -2.10 11.32 19.44
C ARG A 135 -0.85 11.49 18.59
N ALA A 136 -0.02 12.47 18.93
CA ALA A 136 1.27 12.73 18.29
C ALA A 136 2.42 12.21 19.18
N HIS A 137 2.65 10.90 19.21
CA HIS A 137 3.69 10.29 20.06
C HIS A 137 4.54 9.28 19.29
N LYS A 138 5.87 9.48 19.30
CA LYS A 138 6.85 8.68 18.55
C LYS A 138 6.77 7.18 18.86
N GLY A 139 6.51 6.81 20.12
CA GLY A 139 6.39 5.40 20.53
C GLY A 139 5.16 4.66 19.98
N LEU A 140 4.15 5.37 19.47
CA LEU A 140 2.93 4.77 18.91
C LEU A 140 3.01 4.55 17.39
N ASN A 141 4.11 4.95 16.75
CA ASN A 141 4.25 4.97 15.29
C ASN A 141 4.88 3.70 14.69
N ASN A 142 5.31 2.74 15.53
CA ASN A 142 5.97 1.50 15.09
C ASN A 142 5.21 0.76 13.97
N ARG A 143 3.87 0.79 14.01
CA ARG A 143 3.02 0.13 13.01
C ARG A 143 3.15 0.75 11.62
N ILE A 144 3.01 2.06 11.52
CA ILE A 144 3.12 2.75 10.23
C ILE A 144 4.58 2.77 9.75
N GLU A 145 5.57 2.91 10.64
CA GLU A 145 6.99 2.76 10.30
C GLU A 145 7.30 1.38 9.68
N GLY A 146 6.79 0.32 10.30
CA GLY A 146 6.92 -1.05 9.78
C GLY A 146 6.31 -1.22 8.40
N SER A 147 5.17 -0.55 8.14
CA SER A 147 4.46 -0.62 6.85
C SER A 147 5.25 -0.01 5.68
N HIS A 148 6.22 0.87 5.94
CA HIS A 148 7.07 1.44 4.90
C HIS A 148 8.16 0.49 4.41
N ARG A 149 8.54 -0.54 5.20
CA ARG A 149 9.68 -1.42 4.89
C ARG A 149 9.55 -2.17 3.56
N PRO A 150 8.40 -2.79 3.20
CA PRO A 150 8.24 -3.46 1.90
C PRO A 150 8.40 -2.49 0.73
N THR A 151 7.82 -1.28 0.86
CA THR A 151 7.94 -0.20 -0.12
C THR A 151 9.38 0.24 -0.32
N ARG A 152 10.13 0.47 0.78
CA ARG A 152 11.55 0.84 0.71
C ARG A 152 12.41 -0.24 0.05
N LYS A 153 12.14 -1.51 0.33
CA LYS A 153 12.83 -2.63 -0.32
C LYS A 153 12.62 -2.59 -1.84
N ARG A 154 11.39 -2.35 -2.29
CA ARG A 154 11.08 -2.25 -3.73
C ARG A 154 11.67 -0.99 -4.37
N GLU A 155 11.59 0.15 -3.71
CA GLU A 155 12.21 1.39 -4.18
C GLU A 155 13.71 1.22 -4.42
N LYS A 156 14.43 0.59 -3.48
CA LYS A 156 15.87 0.33 -3.61
C LYS A 156 16.18 -0.58 -4.80
N LEU A 157 15.46 -1.69 -4.93
CA LEU A 157 15.68 -2.67 -6.02
C LEU A 157 15.31 -2.14 -7.40
N MET A 158 14.36 -1.21 -7.48
CA MET A 158 14.02 -0.53 -8.74
C MET A 158 15.00 0.59 -9.13
N GLY A 159 16.00 0.89 -8.29
CA GLY A 159 16.86 2.04 -8.50
C GLY A 159 16.08 3.36 -8.42
N ARG A 160 15.16 3.45 -7.44
CA ARG A 160 14.19 4.54 -7.22
C ARG A 160 13.13 4.65 -8.32
N PHE A 161 12.02 5.30 -7.99
CA PHE A 161 10.97 5.59 -8.96
C PHE A 161 11.43 6.64 -9.98
N LYS A 162 10.97 6.51 -11.22
CA LYS A 162 11.35 7.40 -12.34
C LYS A 162 10.31 8.50 -12.59
N SER A 163 9.09 8.36 -12.09
CA SER A 163 8.06 9.42 -12.12
C SER A 163 7.03 9.27 -11.01
N ARG A 164 6.34 10.38 -10.68
CA ARG A 164 5.25 10.37 -9.70
C ARG A 164 4.12 9.42 -10.10
N ARG A 165 3.75 9.40 -11.39
CA ARG A 165 2.69 8.52 -11.90
C ARG A 165 3.08 7.05 -11.79
N GLN A 166 4.33 6.72 -12.11
CA GLN A 166 4.86 5.36 -11.94
C GLN A 166 4.84 4.95 -10.47
N ALA A 167 5.33 5.81 -9.56
CA ALA A 167 5.33 5.54 -8.13
C ALA A 167 3.92 5.28 -7.61
N GLN A 168 2.98 6.19 -7.89
CA GLN A 168 1.59 6.06 -7.44
C GLN A 168 0.95 4.77 -7.94
N ARG A 169 1.12 4.44 -9.24
CA ARG A 169 0.54 3.23 -9.82
C ARG A 169 1.12 1.96 -9.19
N PHE A 170 2.44 1.90 -9.02
CA PHE A 170 3.09 0.76 -8.40
C PHE A 170 2.64 0.59 -6.95
N LEU A 171 2.68 1.66 -6.15
CA LEU A 171 2.38 1.64 -4.72
C LEU A 171 0.93 1.28 -4.44
N ALA A 172 -0.02 1.81 -5.22
CA ALA A 172 -1.44 1.49 -5.09
C ALA A 172 -1.72 -0.01 -5.25
N ALA A 173 -1.01 -0.70 -6.13
CA ALA A 173 -1.14 -2.15 -6.29
C ALA A 173 -0.28 -2.94 -5.30
N HIS A 174 0.96 -2.52 -5.10
CA HIS A 174 1.91 -3.22 -4.23
C HIS A 174 1.42 -3.34 -2.80
N ASP A 175 0.83 -2.28 -2.25
CA ASP A 175 0.35 -2.28 -0.88
C ASP A 175 -0.86 -3.19 -0.68
N GLN A 176 -1.87 -3.08 -1.55
CA GLN A 176 -3.08 -3.88 -1.46
C GLN A 176 -2.77 -5.38 -1.62
N ILE A 177 -1.91 -5.72 -2.58
CA ILE A 177 -1.46 -7.11 -2.78
C ILE A 177 -0.63 -7.58 -1.58
N ASN A 178 0.22 -6.74 -1.00
CA ASN A 178 0.97 -7.12 0.20
C ASN A 178 0.08 -7.35 1.41
N THR A 179 -1.00 -6.58 1.59
CA THR A 179 -1.97 -6.79 2.67
C THR A 179 -2.51 -8.22 2.64
N VAL A 180 -2.93 -8.70 1.46
CA VAL A 180 -3.46 -10.06 1.30
C VAL A 180 -2.37 -11.15 1.46
N PHE A 181 -1.17 -10.93 0.88
CA PHE A 181 -0.14 -11.98 0.80
C PHE A 181 0.99 -11.89 1.83
N ARG A 182 0.88 -11.01 2.82
CA ARG A 182 1.80 -10.93 3.96
C ARG A 182 1.04 -11.05 5.29
N PRO A 183 0.34 -12.17 5.53
CA PRO A 183 -0.25 -12.42 6.83
C PRO A 183 0.86 -12.43 7.88
N ARG A 184 0.54 -11.87 9.06
CA ARG A 184 1.50 -11.63 10.13
C ARG A 184 1.91 -12.95 10.79
N ARG A 185 2.89 -13.64 10.19
CA ARG A 185 3.33 -14.98 10.60
C ARG A 185 3.62 -15.11 12.10
N TYR A 186 4.15 -14.05 12.73
CA TYR A 186 4.51 -14.03 14.15
C TYR A 186 3.29 -13.95 15.09
N GLN A 187 2.09 -13.64 14.58
CA GLN A 187 0.84 -13.60 15.35
C GLN A 187 -0.05 -14.82 15.08
N LEU A 188 0.37 -15.72 14.19
CA LEU A 188 -0.45 -16.84 13.73
C LEU A 188 0.21 -18.17 14.08
N SER A 189 -0.63 -19.13 14.47
CA SER A 189 -0.24 -20.53 14.51
C SER A 189 0.18 -21.01 13.10
N ALA A 190 0.91 -22.12 13.02
CA ALA A 190 1.28 -22.70 11.73
C ALA A 190 0.04 -23.07 10.89
N ILE A 191 -1.02 -23.58 11.52
CA ILE A 191 -2.28 -23.94 10.87
C ILE A 191 -2.98 -22.69 10.34
N SER A 192 -3.21 -21.70 11.20
CA SER A 192 -3.85 -20.43 10.81
C SER A 192 -3.09 -19.71 9.70
N TYR A 193 -1.75 -19.77 9.70
CA TYR A 193 -0.94 -19.21 8.63
C TYR A 193 -1.11 -19.95 7.29
N ARG A 194 -1.28 -21.28 7.30
CA ARG A 194 -1.57 -22.05 6.08
C ARG A 194 -2.96 -21.71 5.53
N HIS A 195 -3.98 -21.62 6.40
CA HIS A 195 -5.32 -21.19 6.00
C HIS A 195 -5.31 -19.79 5.39
N ALA A 196 -4.74 -18.79 6.08
CA ALA A 196 -4.65 -17.43 5.55
C ALA A 196 -3.93 -17.36 4.18
N ARG A 197 -2.95 -18.24 3.94
CA ARG A 197 -2.31 -18.35 2.62
C ARG A 197 -3.22 -18.99 1.57
N ALA A 198 -3.98 -20.02 1.92
CA ALA A 198 -4.94 -20.66 1.03
C ALA A 198 -6.04 -19.66 0.64
N ASP A 199 -6.65 -19.00 1.63
CA ASP A 199 -7.70 -17.99 1.44
C ASP A 199 -7.21 -16.85 0.52
N ALA A 200 -5.98 -16.36 0.74
CA ALA A 200 -5.36 -15.35 -0.11
C ALA A 200 -5.25 -15.80 -1.58
N PHE A 201 -4.95 -17.07 -1.85
CA PHE A 201 -4.91 -17.60 -3.21
C PHE A 201 -6.31 -17.85 -3.79
N ASP A 202 -7.30 -18.21 -2.98
CA ASP A 202 -8.67 -18.38 -3.45
C ASP A 202 -9.32 -17.05 -3.81
N LEU A 203 -9.12 -16.01 -2.99
CA LEU A 203 -9.47 -14.63 -3.37
C LEU A 203 -8.78 -14.22 -4.68
N TRP A 204 -7.49 -14.50 -4.82
CA TRP A 204 -6.75 -14.15 -6.03
C TRP A 204 -7.26 -14.87 -7.28
N LYS A 205 -7.66 -16.14 -7.17
CA LYS A 205 -8.31 -16.88 -8.26
C LYS A 205 -9.66 -16.24 -8.61
N GLY A 206 -10.48 -15.90 -7.61
CA GLY A 206 -11.75 -15.20 -7.80
C GLY A 206 -11.57 -13.88 -8.56
N TYR A 207 -10.64 -13.03 -8.12
CA TYR A 207 -10.32 -11.78 -8.81
C TYR A 207 -9.77 -11.98 -10.22
N THR A 208 -9.06 -13.09 -10.46
CA THR A 208 -8.56 -13.44 -11.80
C THR A 208 -9.71 -13.83 -12.73
N ALA A 209 -10.71 -14.56 -12.23
CA ALA A 209 -11.89 -14.95 -13.00
C ALA A 209 -12.77 -13.74 -13.39
N GLU A 210 -12.81 -12.70 -12.56
CA GLU A 210 -13.47 -11.42 -12.89
C GLU A 210 -12.79 -10.67 -14.06
N MET A 211 -11.54 -10.99 -14.41
CA MET A 211 -10.86 -10.31 -15.53
C MET A 211 -11.34 -10.76 -16.91
N THR A 212 -12.03 -11.90 -16.95
CA THR A 212 -12.54 -12.55 -18.16
C THR A 212 -14.02 -12.27 -18.43
N ALA A 213 -14.68 -11.48 -17.57
CA ALA A 213 -16.03 -10.95 -17.77
C ALA A 213 -15.97 -9.48 -18.22
#